data_AF-A0A538QRG8-F1
#
_entry.id   AF-A0A538QRG8-F1
#
_cell.length_a   1.000
_cell.length_b   1.000
_cell.length_c   1.000
_cell.angle_alpha   90.00
_cell.angle_beta   90.00
_cell.angle_gamma   90.00
#
_symmetry.space_group_name_H-M   'P 1'
#
loop_
_entity.id
_entity.type
_entity.pdbx_description
1 polymer ?
#
loop_
_entity_poly.entity_id
_entity_poly.type
_entity_poly.pdbx_seq_one_letter_code
_entity_poly.pdbx_strand_id
1 'polypeptide(L)'
;MILDARECATDDVSWLAIRHPAVMRLIERELAAPDGDALAAGLELACRVLGGRRPLGDLRLDHNTLNTGLVAVRSGRCDRGTVRSIRDQIRQLRVVLTAREEDAVATVIAAIIYAVFDASARALDDAQDDTLVA
;
A
#
# COMPACT_ATOMS: atom_id res chain seq x y z
N MET A 1 -7.92 -4.34 -17.04
CA MET A 1 -7.24 -5.64 -16.87
C MET A 1 -7.70 -6.19 -15.53
N ILE A 2 -8.57 -7.20 -15.53
CA ILE A 2 -9.05 -7.85 -14.30
C ILE A 2 -8.00 -8.92 -14.00
N LEU A 3 -7.25 -8.75 -12.90
CA LEU A 3 -6.22 -9.72 -12.49
C LEU A 3 -6.90 -11.00 -11.97
N ASP A 4 -6.39 -12.14 -12.43
CA ASP A 4 -6.91 -13.48 -12.18
C ASP A 4 -6.68 -13.87 -10.71
N ALA A 5 -7.73 -14.29 -10.01
CA ALA A 5 -7.71 -14.49 -8.55
C ALA A 5 -6.73 -15.58 -8.07
N ARG A 6 -6.19 -16.39 -8.99
CA ARG A 6 -5.24 -17.48 -8.70
C ARG A 6 -3.78 -17.03 -8.54
N GLU A 7 -3.35 -15.94 -9.17
CA GLU A 7 -1.98 -15.39 -8.96
C GLU A 7 -1.87 -14.63 -7.63
N CYS A 8 -2.99 -14.14 -7.09
CA CYS A 8 -3.02 -13.39 -5.83
C CYS A 8 -2.71 -14.26 -4.60
N ALA A 9 -2.73 -15.60 -4.72
CA ALA A 9 -2.49 -16.53 -3.62
C ALA A 9 -1.00 -16.62 -3.21
N THR A 10 -0.07 -16.19 -4.06
CA THR A 10 1.37 -16.20 -3.76
C THR A 10 1.83 -15.02 -2.90
N ASP A 11 1.07 -13.94 -2.86
CA ASP A 11 1.41 -12.69 -2.17
C ASP A 11 0.49 -12.50 -0.95
N ASP A 12 0.46 -13.53 -0.11
CA ASP A 12 -0.31 -13.56 1.12
C ASP A 12 0.31 -12.67 2.23
N VAL A 13 -0.30 -12.67 3.42
CA VAL A 13 0.19 -11.89 4.56
C VAL A 13 1.61 -12.29 4.96
N SER A 14 1.97 -13.57 4.81
CA SER A 14 3.31 -14.08 5.12
C SER A 14 4.35 -13.48 4.19
N TRP A 15 4.04 -13.43 2.88
CA TRP A 15 4.87 -12.76 1.89
C TRP A 15 5.05 -11.27 2.23
N LEU A 16 3.95 -10.58 2.56
CA LEU A 16 3.98 -9.16 2.92
C LEU A 16 4.87 -8.91 4.14
N ALA A 17 4.76 -9.74 5.17
CA ALA A 17 5.55 -9.62 6.39
C ALA A 17 7.05 -9.82 6.15
N ILE A 18 7.42 -10.76 5.28
CA ILE A 18 8.83 -11.05 4.96
C ILE A 18 9.43 -9.94 4.08
N ARG A 19 8.70 -9.50 3.05
CA ARG A 19 9.23 -8.55 2.05
C ARG A 19 9.12 -7.11 2.50
N HIS A 20 8.03 -6.75 3.18
CA HIS A 20 7.68 -5.37 3.54
C HIS A 20 7.35 -5.22 5.03
N PRO A 21 8.30 -5.50 5.95
CA PRO A 21 8.04 -5.42 7.39
C PRO A 21 7.65 -4.01 7.86
N ALA A 22 8.10 -2.95 7.18
CA ALA A 22 7.69 -1.57 7.50
C ALA A 22 6.22 -1.30 7.15
N VAL A 23 5.70 -1.94 6.08
CA VAL A 23 4.28 -1.87 5.71
C VAL A 23 3.44 -2.60 6.75
N MET A 24 3.88 -3.78 7.20
CA MET A 24 3.19 -4.53 8.27
C MET A 24 3.06 -3.66 9.53
N ARG A 25 4.16 -3.07 10.00
CA ARG A 25 4.17 -2.20 11.18
C ARG A 25 3.29 -0.96 11.02
N LEU A 26 3.23 -0.39 9.82
CA LEU A 26 2.34 0.74 9.53
C LEU A 26 0.88 0.32 9.68
N ILE A 27 0.49 -0.78 9.05
CA ILE A 27 -0.89 -1.29 9.08
C ILE A 27 -1.27 -1.63 10.53
N GLU A 28 -0.44 -2.36 11.26
CA GLU A 28 -0.67 -2.66 12.68
C GLU A 28 -0.82 -1.40 13.52
N ARG A 29 0.03 -0.39 13.32
CA ARG A 29 -0.01 0.85 14.10
C ARG A 29 -1.25 1.68 13.83
N GLU A 30 -1.66 1.81 12.58
CA GLU A 30 -2.73 2.72 12.18
C GLU A 30 -4.12 2.06 12.19
N LEU A 31 -4.19 0.73 12.06
CA LEU A 31 -5.43 -0.02 11.86
C LEU A 31 -5.72 -1.08 12.94
N ALA A 32 -4.92 -1.14 14.01
CA ALA A 32 -5.25 -1.96 15.17
C ALA A 32 -6.55 -1.47 15.82
N ALA A 33 -7.61 -2.25 15.65
CA ALA A 33 -8.91 -2.07 16.26
C ALA A 33 -9.30 -3.34 17.05
N PRO A 34 -10.21 -3.25 18.04
CA PRO A 34 -10.59 -4.40 18.87
C PRO A 34 -11.22 -5.58 18.11
N ASP A 35 -11.94 -5.32 17.01
CA ASP A 35 -12.56 -6.35 16.18
C ASP A 35 -11.61 -6.93 15.12
N GLY A 36 -10.55 -6.19 14.77
CA GLY A 36 -9.55 -6.59 13.78
C GLY A 36 -9.98 -6.39 12.32
N ASP A 37 -11.17 -5.85 12.07
CA ASP A 37 -11.73 -5.75 10.71
C ASP A 37 -10.94 -4.76 9.85
N ALA A 38 -10.58 -3.61 10.43
CA ALA A 38 -9.74 -2.61 9.75
C ALA A 38 -8.34 -3.16 9.43
N LEU A 39 -7.75 -3.93 10.35
CA LEU A 39 -6.46 -4.58 10.16
C LEU A 39 -6.54 -5.61 9.03
N ALA A 40 -7.55 -6.49 9.03
CA ALA A 40 -7.75 -7.48 7.99
C ALA A 40 -7.97 -6.83 6.61
N ALA A 41 -8.77 -5.76 6.55
CA ALA A 41 -8.97 -4.99 5.32
C ALA A 41 -7.67 -4.36 4.81
N GLY A 42 -6.89 -3.76 5.71
CA GLY A 42 -5.60 -3.16 5.38
C GLY A 42 -4.60 -4.16 4.85
N LEU A 43 -4.51 -5.35 5.45
CA LEU A 43 -3.61 -6.43 5.01
C LEU A 43 -3.97 -6.93 3.61
N GLU A 44 -5.25 -7.26 3.39
CA GLU A 44 -5.75 -7.72 2.09
C GLU A 44 -5.46 -6.71 0.98
N LEU A 45 -5.76 -5.43 1.21
CA LEU A 45 -5.51 -4.38 0.22
C LEU A 45 -4.03 -4.12 -0.01
N ALA A 46 -3.19 -4.18 1.03
CA ALA A 46 -1.75 -4.03 0.89
C ALA A 46 -1.13 -5.18 0.08
N CYS A 47 -1.57 -6.43 0.31
CA CYS A 47 -1.21 -7.58 -0.51
C CYS A 47 -1.60 -7.35 -1.98
N ARG A 48 -2.82 -6.88 -2.27
CA ARG A 48 -3.24 -6.57 -3.65
C ARG A 48 -2.38 -5.49 -4.30
N VAL A 49 -2.09 -4.41 -3.57
CA VAL A 49 -1.31 -3.27 -4.08
C VAL A 49 0.13 -3.65 -4.39
N LEU A 50 0.76 -4.45 -3.54
CA LEU A 50 2.19 -4.78 -3.64
C LEU A 50 2.44 -6.07 -4.41
N GLY A 51 1.59 -7.08 -4.27
CA GLY A 51 1.70 -8.36 -4.99
C GLY A 51 1.40 -8.24 -6.48
N GLY A 52 0.43 -7.40 -6.86
CA GLY A 52 0.08 -7.15 -8.27
C GLY A 52 1.15 -6.40 -9.08
N ARG A 53 2.26 -5.98 -8.47
CA ARG A 53 3.31 -5.20 -9.12
C ARG A 53 4.61 -6.01 -9.20
N ARG A 54 4.66 -6.99 -10.10
CA ARG A 54 5.94 -7.50 -10.64
C ARG A 54 6.28 -6.74 -11.94
N PRO A 55 7.51 -6.25 -12.12
CA PRO A 55 8.66 -6.35 -11.24
C PRO A 55 8.82 -5.03 -10.48
N LEU A 56 8.31 -4.90 -9.25
CA LEU A 56 8.79 -3.84 -8.36
C LEU A 56 10.29 -3.98 -8.02
N GLY A 57 10.98 -5.02 -8.51
CA GLY A 57 12.35 -5.31 -8.12
C GLY A 57 12.45 -5.51 -6.60
N ASP A 58 13.64 -5.37 -6.05
CA ASP A 58 13.85 -5.35 -4.60
C ASP A 58 13.42 -4.02 -3.95
N LEU A 59 12.35 -3.36 -4.43
CA LEU A 59 11.86 -2.09 -3.87
C LEU A 59 11.40 -2.32 -2.43
N ARG A 60 12.27 -1.97 -1.47
CA ARG A 60 11.97 -2.03 -0.05
C ARG A 60 11.44 -0.68 0.40
N LEU A 61 10.17 -0.65 0.79
CA LEU A 61 9.59 0.51 1.46
C LEU A 61 10.11 0.55 2.90
N ASP A 62 10.74 1.66 3.27
CA ASP A 62 11.15 1.95 4.64
C ASP A 62 10.11 2.79 5.39
N HIS A 63 10.32 2.94 6.70
CA HIS A 63 9.41 3.70 7.56
C HIS A 63 9.32 5.18 7.18
N ASN A 64 10.41 5.77 6.68
CA ASN A 64 10.45 7.20 6.35
C ASN A 64 9.63 7.50 5.09
N THR A 65 9.74 6.65 4.08
CA THR A 65 8.98 6.74 2.83
C THR A 65 7.48 6.57 3.12
N LEU A 66 7.13 5.58 3.94
CA LEU A 66 5.75 5.35 4.36
C LEU A 66 5.17 6.51 5.18
N ASN A 67 5.94 7.07 6.12
CA ASN A 67 5.52 8.24 6.90
C ASN A 67 5.35 9.47 6.01
N THR A 68 6.23 9.66 5.01
CA THR A 68 6.10 10.72 4.01
C THR A 68 4.80 10.56 3.21
N GLY A 69 4.48 9.33 2.79
CA GLY A 69 3.21 9.01 2.15
C GLY A 69 2.01 9.35 3.04
N LEU A 70 2.03 8.98 4.33
CA LEU A 70 0.97 9.33 5.27
C LEU A 70 0.77 10.84 5.40
N VAL A 71 1.86 11.60 5.52
CA VAL A 71 1.81 13.07 5.60
C VAL A 71 1.27 13.66 4.31
N ALA A 72 1.68 13.15 3.14
CA ALA A 72 1.18 13.60 1.85
C ALA A 72 -0.33 13.37 1.70
N VAL A 73 -0.83 12.19 2.08
CA VAL A 73 -2.26 11.87 2.03
C VAL A 73 -3.05 12.74 3.00
N ARG A 74 -2.60 12.85 4.26
CA ARG A 74 -3.27 13.67 5.29
C ARG A 74 -3.27 15.17 4.97
N SER A 75 -2.28 15.65 4.23
CA SER A 75 -2.23 17.04 3.76
C SER A 75 -3.04 17.29 2.47
N GLY A 76 -3.79 16.29 1.99
CA GLY A 76 -4.68 16.42 0.84
C GLY A 76 -3.97 16.37 -0.52
N ARG A 77 -2.71 15.91 -0.57
CA ARG A 77 -1.97 15.74 -1.83
C ARG A 77 -2.29 14.44 -2.56
N CYS A 78 -3.13 13.59 -1.98
CA CYS A 78 -3.59 12.37 -2.64
C CYS A 78 -4.70 12.68 -3.65
N ASP A 79 -4.58 12.11 -4.84
CA ASP A 79 -5.60 12.25 -5.87
C ASP A 79 -6.95 11.65 -5.43
N ARG A 80 -8.04 12.37 -5.71
CA ARG A 80 -9.40 11.95 -5.33
C ARG A 80 -9.85 10.69 -6.06
N GLY A 81 -9.35 10.46 -7.29
CA GLY A 81 -9.61 9.23 -8.05
C GLY A 81 -9.00 8.02 -7.36
N THR A 82 -7.78 8.16 -6.85
CA THR A 82 -7.09 7.11 -6.06
C THR A 82 -7.89 6.74 -4.81
N VAL A 83 -8.29 7.73 -4.00
CA VAL A 83 -9.08 7.48 -2.78
C VAL A 83 -10.42 6.84 -3.10
N ARG A 84 -11.10 7.27 -4.18
CA ARG A 84 -12.37 6.66 -4.62
C ARG A 84 -12.17 5.20 -5.01
N SER A 85 -11.14 4.89 -5.79
CA SER A 85 -10.83 3.52 -6.18
C SER A 85 -10.55 2.63 -4.98
N ILE A 86 -9.83 3.12 -3.97
CA ILE A 86 -9.58 2.37 -2.73
C ILE A 86 -10.90 2.08 -2.00
N ARG A 87 -11.78 3.07 -1.86
CA ARG A 87 -13.10 2.87 -1.23
C ARG A 87 -13.95 1.86 -1.99
N ASP A 88 -13.91 1.86 -3.32
CA ASP A 88 -14.61 0.86 -4.13
C ASP A 88 -14.04 -0.55 -3.91
N GLN A 89 -12.72 -0.69 -3.72
CA GLN A 89 -12.09 -1.96 -3.35
C GLN A 89 -12.45 -2.41 -1.93
N ILE A 90 -12.52 -1.48 -0.97
CA ILE A 90 -12.97 -1.77 0.40
C ILE A 90 -14.38 -2.36 0.39
N ARG A 91 -15.31 -1.80 -0.40
CA ARG A 91 -16.69 -2.31 -0.51
C ARG A 91 -16.81 -3.72 -1.10
N GLN A 92 -15.76 -4.20 -1.77
CA GLN A 92 -15.72 -5.57 -2.30
C GLN A 92 -15.23 -6.57 -1.25
N LEU A 93 -14.70 -6.09 -0.11
CA LEU A 93 -14.26 -6.95 0.98
C LEU A 93 -15.47 -7.46 1.78
N ARG A 94 -15.34 -8.66 2.33
CA ARG A 94 -16.36 -9.29 3.19
C ARG A 94 -16.13 -8.95 4.67
N VAL A 95 -15.85 -7.68 4.97
CA VAL A 95 -15.60 -7.16 6.33
C VAL A 95 -16.48 -5.93 6.55
N VAL A 96 -16.89 -5.69 7.80
CA VAL A 96 -17.80 -4.59 8.12
C VAL A 96 -16.99 -3.48 8.77
N LEU A 97 -16.77 -2.39 8.03
CA LEU A 97 -16.04 -1.24 8.56
C LEU A 97 -17.00 -0.14 8.98
N THR A 98 -16.73 0.48 10.11
CA THR A 98 -17.27 1.79 10.43
C THR A 98 -16.74 2.84 9.46
N ALA A 99 -17.43 3.98 9.34
CA ALA A 99 -16.95 5.08 8.50
C ALA A 99 -15.53 5.57 8.87
N ARG A 100 -15.18 5.49 10.17
CA ARG A 100 -13.85 5.85 10.66
C ARG A 100 -12.79 4.85 10.21
N GLU A 101 -13.11 3.56 10.27
CA GLU A 101 -12.20 2.49 9.82
C GLU A 101 -12.03 2.49 8.31
N GLU A 102 -13.11 2.70 7.54
CA GLU A 102 -13.01 2.85 6.09
C GLU A 102 -12.07 4.01 5.71
N ASP A 103 -12.18 5.15 6.41
CA ASP A 103 -11.31 6.31 6.14
C ASP A 103 -9.85 6.06 6.56
N ALA A 104 -9.64 5.37 7.69
CA ALA A 104 -8.31 4.96 8.15
C ALA A 104 -7.65 3.99 7.16
N VAL A 105 -8.37 2.94 6.74
CA VAL A 105 -7.91 1.97 5.73
C VAL A 105 -7.60 2.70 4.43
N ALA A 106 -8.52 3.54 3.93
CA ALA A 106 -8.30 4.29 2.70
C ALA A 106 -7.05 5.18 2.78
N THR A 107 -6.83 5.84 3.91
CA THR A 107 -5.66 6.69 4.16
C THR A 107 -4.36 5.90 4.16
N VAL A 108 -4.31 4.76 4.87
CA VAL A 108 -3.13 3.91 4.96
C VAL A 108 -2.78 3.30 3.60
N ILE A 109 -3.76 2.78 2.88
CA ILE A 109 -3.54 2.20 1.55
C ILE A 109 -3.11 3.27 0.55
N ALA A 110 -3.71 4.46 0.58
CA ALA A 110 -3.27 5.58 -0.24
C ALA A 110 -1.82 5.97 0.06
N ALA A 111 -1.41 5.95 1.33
CA ALA A 111 -0.04 6.26 1.74
C ALA A 111 0.96 5.22 1.24
N ILE A 112 0.60 3.93 1.28
CA ILE A 112 1.42 2.85 0.70
C ILE A 112 1.56 3.04 -0.82
N ILE A 113 0.46 3.31 -1.52
CA ILE A 113 0.47 3.56 -2.98
C ILE A 113 1.37 4.75 -3.31
N TYR A 114 1.25 5.84 -2.56
CA TYR A 114 2.10 7.02 -2.72
C TYR A 114 3.58 6.67 -2.50
N ALA A 115 3.89 5.96 -1.42
CA ALA A 115 5.24 5.56 -1.09
C ALA A 115 5.87 4.68 -2.18
N VAL A 116 5.09 3.78 -2.80
CA VAL A 116 5.58 3.01 -3.94
C VAL A 116 5.89 3.91 -5.13
N PHE A 117 5.00 4.85 -5.47
CA PHE A 117 5.27 5.76 -6.60
C PHE A 117 6.50 6.64 -6.35
N ASP A 118 6.64 7.19 -5.15
CA ASP A 118 7.78 8.01 -4.74
C ASP A 118 9.09 7.21 -4.79
N ALA A 119 9.10 5.99 -4.26
CA ALA A 119 10.29 5.14 -4.29
C ALA A 119 10.62 4.63 -5.70
N SER A 120 9.62 4.33 -6.54
CA SER A 120 9.84 3.98 -7.94
C SER A 120 10.37 5.15 -8.77
N ALA A 121 9.92 6.38 -8.52
CA ALA A 121 10.44 7.57 -9.18
C ALA A 121 11.93 7.77 -8.86
N ARG A 122 12.32 7.69 -7.57
CA ARG A 122 13.73 7.80 -7.17
C ARG A 122 14.61 6.72 -7.80
N ALA A 123 14.13 5.48 -7.84
CA ALA A 123 14.89 4.38 -8.45
C ALA A 123 15.10 4.57 -9.97
N LEU A 124 14.17 5.25 -10.65
CA LEU A 124 14.34 5.61 -12.07
C LEU A 124 15.36 6.73 -12.25
N ASP A 125 15.33 7.75 -11.39
CA ASP A 125 16.28 8.86 -11.43
C ASP A 125 17.72 8.36 -11.19
N ASP A 126 17.93 7.51 -10.18
CA ASP A 126 19.25 6.95 -9.86
C ASP A 126 19.83 6.10 -11.02
N ALA A 127 18.98 5.33 -11.72
CA ALA A 127 19.42 4.52 -12.86
C ALA A 127 19.79 5.35 -14.10
N GLN A 128 19.18 6.53 -14.26
CA GLN A 128 19.51 7.45 -15.35
C GLN A 128 20.87 8.14 -15.10
N ASP A 129 21.15 8.51 -13.86
CA ASP A 129 22.44 9.09 -13.48
C ASP A 129 23.62 8.11 -13.68
N ASP A 130 23.45 6.83 -13.32
CA ASP A 130 24.48 5.79 -13.55
C ASP A 130 24.76 5.56 -15.06
N THR A 131 23.76 5.78 -15.93
CA THR A 131 23.91 5.61 -17.38
C THR A 131 24.63 6.80 -18.03
N LEU A 132 24.61 7.99 -17.41
CA LEU A 132 25.26 9.20 -17.93
C LEU A 132 26.73 9.35 -17.50
N VAL A 133 27.19 8.55 -16.53
CA VAL A 133 28.58 8.57 -16.03
C VAL A 133 29.45 7.46 -16.68
N ALA A 134 28.85 6.56 -17.45
CA ALA A 134 29.54 5.48 -18.19
C ALA A 134 29.85 5.86 -19.65
#